data_AF-A0A7V9I141-F1
#
_entry.id   AF-A0A7V9I141-F1
#
_cell.length_a   1.000
_cell.length_b   1.000
_cell.length_c   1.000
_cell.angle_alpha   90.00
_cell.angle_beta   90.00
_cell.angle_gamma   90.00
#
_symmetry.space_group_name_H-M   'P 1'
#
loop_
_entity.id
_entity.type
_entity.pdbx_description
1 polymer ?
#
loop_
_entity_poly.entity_id
_entity_poly.type
_entity_poly.pdbx_seq_one_letter_code
_entity_poly.pdbx_strand_id
1 'polypeptide(L)' 'SAGLGEVVRTHTTVSRQGGSLKLLNLTKRIEDLLSITKLLTVFETFDSEAEAIQSYSA' A
#
# COMPACT_ATOMS: atom_id res chain seq x y z
N SER A 1 3.94 -0.33 18.23
CA SER A 1 3.94 -0.74 16.82
C SER A 1 2.55 -0.58 16.20
N ALA A 2 2.03 0.66 16.16
CA ALA A 2 0.63 0.93 15.78
C ALA A 2 0.43 1.29 14.29
N GLY A 3 1.45 1.85 13.63
CA GLY A 3 1.29 2.38 12.26
C GLY A 3 1.03 1.33 11.18
N LEU A 4 1.83 0.25 11.14
CA LEU A 4 1.70 -0.77 10.08
C LEU A 4 0.37 -1.55 10.19
N GLY A 5 -0.03 -1.89 11.41
CA GLY A 5 -1.30 -2.56 11.66
C GLY A 5 -2.49 -1.72 11.19
N GLU A 6 -2.43 -0.40 11.40
CA GLU A 6 -3.48 0.52 10.95
C GLU A 6 -3.52 0.66 9.42
N VAL A 7 -2.37 0.69 8.75
CA VAL A 7 -2.29 0.72 7.27
C VAL A 7 -2.95 -0.53 6.66
N VAL A 8 -2.67 -1.71 7.23
CA VAL A 8 -3.32 -2.96 6.81
C VAL A 8 -4.82 -2.94 7.07
N ARG A 9 -5.23 -2.40 8.22
CA ARG A 9 -6.66 -2.28 8.59
C ARG A 9 -7.40 -1.35 7.65
N THR A 10 -6.79 -0.22 7.31
CA THR A 10 -7.32 0.75 6.35
C THR A 10 -7.44 0.13 4.96
N HIS A 11 -6.38 -0.52 4.47
CA HIS A 11 -6.42 -1.23 3.18
C HIS A 11 -7.53 -2.29 3.13
N THR A 12 -7.63 -3.11 4.18
CA THR A 12 -8.69 -4.13 4.26
C THR A 12 -10.09 -3.50 4.25
N THR A 13 -10.25 -2.34 4.91
CA THR A 13 -11.54 -1.62 4.96
C THR A 13 -11.91 -1.04 3.60
N VAL A 14 -10.95 -0.37 2.93
CA VAL A 14 -11.14 0.22 1.59
C VAL A 14 -11.40 -0.87 0.55
N SER A 15 -10.61 -1.94 0.54
CA SER A 15 -10.77 -3.08 -0.37
C SER A 15 -12.13 -3.77 -0.20
N ARG A 16 -12.62 -3.93 1.04
CA ARG A 16 -13.96 -4.47 1.32
C ARG A 16 -15.10 -3.60 0.80
N GLN A 17 -14.88 -2.30 0.63
CA GLN A 17 -15.84 -1.37 0.05
C GLN A 17 -15.70 -1.24 -1.48
N GLY A 18 -14.83 -2.06 -2.10
CA GLY A 18 -14.55 -2.01 -3.53
C GLY A 18 -13.63 -0.85 -3.95
N GLY A 19 -12.98 -0.19 -2.99
CA GLY A 19 -11.96 0.82 -3.27
C GLY A 19 -10.55 0.24 -3.35
N SER A 20 -9.61 1.04 -3.84
CA SER A 20 -8.19 0.66 -3.95
C SER A 20 -7.32 1.60 -3.11
N LEU A 21 -6.42 1.03 -2.31
CA LEU A 21 -5.43 1.78 -1.54
C LEU A 21 -4.04 1.38 -2.03
N LYS A 22 -3.31 2.36 -2.53
CA LYS A 22 -1.98 2.19 -3.11
C LYS A 22 -0.96 3.03 -2.34
N LEU A 23 0.27 2.56 -2.25
CA LEU A 23 1.34 3.23 -1.50
C LEU A 23 2.30 3.92 -2.48
N LEU A 24 2.72 5.14 -2.16
CA LEU A 24 3.64 5.94 -2.97
C LEU A 24 4.91 6.23 -2.17
N ASN A 25 6.07 6.13 -2.83
CA ASN A 25 7.38 6.52 -2.33
C ASN A 25 7.71 5.90 -0.96
N LEU A 26 7.67 4.57 -0.90
CA LEU A 26 8.00 3.83 0.31
C LEU A 26 9.46 4.03 0.69
N THR A 27 9.72 4.37 1.95
CA THR A 27 11.09 4.32 2.46
C THR A 27 11.55 2.86 2.54
N LYS A 28 12.84 2.62 2.30
CA LYS A 28 13.46 1.28 2.37
C LYS A 28 13.11 0.51 3.66
N ARG A 29 13.04 1.21 4.80
CA ARG A 29 12.64 0.61 6.07
C ARG A 29 11.21 0.05 6.06
N ILE A 30 10.26 0.74 5.42
CA ILE A 30 8.87 0.28 5.34
C ILE A 30 8.76 -0.85 4.31
N GLU A 31 9.47 -0.73 3.19
CA GLU A 31 9.55 -1.78 2.17
C GLU A 31 10.10 -3.10 2.74
N ASP A 32 11.18 -3.04 3.52
CA ASP A 32 11.76 -4.21 4.20
C ASP A 32 10.75 -4.83 5.18
N LEU A 33 10.03 -4.00 5.95
CA LEU A 33 9.00 -4.47 6.88
C LEU A 33 7.82 -5.14 6.16
N LEU A 34 7.35 -4.55 5.06
CA LEU A 34 6.28 -5.11 4.23
C LEU A 34 6.72 -6.42 3.55
N SER A 35 8.00 -6.52 3.17
CA SER A 35 8.59 -7.73 2.59
C SER A 35 8.64 -8.87 3.60
N ILE A 36 9.14 -8.60 4.82
CA ILE A 36 9.20 -9.59 5.92
C ILE A 36 7.80 -10.13 6.26
N THR A 37 6.81 -9.24 6.28
CA THR A 37 5.44 -9.58 6.64
C THR A 37 4.61 -10.13 5.47
N LYS A 38 5.21 -10.26 4.27
CA LYS A 38 4.55 -10.67 3.02
C LYS A 38 3.36 -9.78 2.64
N LEU A 39 3.36 -8.55 3.13
CA LEU A 39 2.35 -7.55 2.81
C LEU A 39 2.71 -6.78 1.53
N LEU A 40 3.97 -6.79 1.11
CA LEU A 40 4.38 -6.13 -0.13
C LEU A 40 3.59 -6.61 -1.36
N THR A 41 3.19 -7.89 -1.39
CA THR A 41 2.36 -8.44 -2.47
C THR A 41 0.87 -8.11 -2.34
N VAL A 42 0.46 -7.52 -1.20
CA VAL A 42 -0.93 -7.13 -0.92
C VAL A 42 -1.17 -5.68 -1.31
N PHE A 43 -0.17 -4.83 -1.12
CA PHE A 43 -0.25 -3.41 -1.50
C PHE A 43 0.31 -3.21 -2.91
N GLU A 44 -0.40 -2.47 -3.76
CA GLU A 44 0.24 -1.88 -4.94
C GLU A 44 1.11 -0.70 -4.49
N THR A 45 2.35 -0.67 -4.97
CA THR A 45 3.35 0.32 -4.59
C THR A 45 3.92 1.01 -5.81
N PHE A 46 4.13 2.32 -5.73
CA PHE A 46 4.67 3.15 -6.81
C PHE A 46 5.77 4.07 -6.29
N ASP A 47 6.69 4.44 -7.18
CA ASP A 47 7.74 5.41 -6.89
C ASP A 47 7.34 6.83 -7.33
N SER A 48 6.51 6.94 -8.38
CA SER A 48 6.01 8.22 -8.91
C SER A 48 4.53 8.43 -8.66
N GLU A 49 4.16 9.65 -8.27
CA GLU A 49 2.76 10.06 -8.13
C GLU A 49 1.99 9.90 -9.44
N ALA A 50 2.64 10.20 -10.57
CA ALA A 50 2.03 10.08 -11.89
C ALA A 50 1.67 8.63 -12.24
N GLU A 51 2.49 7.66 -11.85
CA GLU A 51 2.22 6.23 -12.03
C GLU A 51 1.09 5.76 -11.11
N ALA A 52 1.13 6.20 -9.84
CA ALA A 52 0.09 5.90 -8.87
C ALA A 52 -1.28 6.39 -9.35
N ILE A 53 -1.39 7.64 -9.81
CA ILE A 53 -2.65 8.21 -10.31
C ILE A 53 -3.14 7.47 -11.56
N GLN A 54 -2.26 7.18 -12.52
CA GLN A 54 -2.63 6.43 -13.72
C GLN A 54 -3.21 5.06 -13.39
N SER A 55 -2.68 4.40 -12.37
CA SER A 55 -3.16 3.07 -11.94
C SER A 55 -4.58 3.05 -11.37
N TYR A 56 -5.20 4.21 -11.07
CA TYR A 56 -6.60 4.32 -10.66
C TYR A 56 -7.58 4.47 -11.82
N SER A 57 -7.08 4.80 -13.02
CA SER A 57 -7.90 5.06 -14.21
C SER A 57 -8.06 3.84 -15.11
N ALA A 58 -7.54 2.68 -14.70
CA ALA A 58 -7.59 1.42 -15.44
C ALA A 58 -8.81 0.58 -15.07
#